data_AF-A0A2V9R261-F1
#
_entry.id   AF-A0A2V9R261-F1
#
_cell.length_a   1.000
_cell.length_b   1.000
_cell.length_c   1.000
_cell.angle_alpha   90.00
_cell.angle_beta   90.00
_cell.angle_gamma   90.00
#
_symmetry.space_group_name_H-M   'P 1'
#
loop_
_entity.id
_entity.type
_entity.pdbx_description
1 polymer ?
#
loop_
_entity_poly.entity_id
_entity_poly.type
_entity_poly.pdbx_seq_one_letter_code
_entity_poly.pdbx_strand_id
1 'polypeptide(L)'
;MPAPVSTFSIRRLIVVPAVITFAVTLLRLVGELQHWSPRFFSREPGGAGAIIGIVWLVPIFGAYFATRLNQAGHGPTSRARAIGFALAALAVEFVLVFTMFKLSLPIVATIVLSNLVSFLSLGIAYRGWPELGKVEVIYGLTARIPVALLMFVAMSANWGTHYELGPPGFPQMSLVSKWFVIGLLPQLSLWIAFTVIVGSLFGSLTLLFQKRRQVSESASHSSAARGLGAHP
;
A
#
# COMPACT_ATOMS: atom_id res chain seq x y z
N MET A 1 -31.24 -21.67 15.53
CA MET A 1 -30.48 -21.48 14.28
C MET A 1 -29.21 -20.70 14.61
N PRO A 2 -28.00 -21.18 14.24
CA PRO A 2 -26.80 -20.38 14.41
C PRO A 2 -26.90 -19.11 13.55
N ALA A 3 -26.54 -17.96 14.11
CA ALA A 3 -26.59 -16.68 13.41
C ALA A 3 -25.73 -16.72 12.13
N PRO A 4 -26.16 -16.08 11.03
CA PRO A 4 -25.37 -16.03 9.81
C PRO A 4 -24.01 -15.40 10.10
N VAL A 5 -22.94 -16.15 9.84
CA VAL A 5 -21.57 -15.67 9.96
C VAL A 5 -21.41 -14.51 8.98
N SER A 6 -21.17 -13.30 9.50
CA SER A 6 -20.97 -12.13 8.64
C SER A 6 -19.79 -12.38 7.71
N THR A 7 -20.05 -12.49 6.40
CA THR A 7 -18.99 -12.66 5.42
C THR A 7 -18.16 -11.38 5.33
N PHE A 8 -16.85 -11.52 5.57
CA PHE A 8 -15.91 -10.42 5.45
C PHE A 8 -15.86 -9.94 3.98
N SER A 9 -15.99 -8.63 3.75
CA SER A 9 -16.04 -8.05 2.40
C SER A 9 -14.93 -7.02 2.22
N ILE A 10 -13.98 -7.31 1.33
CA ILE A 10 -12.89 -6.39 0.96
C ILE A 10 -13.46 -5.07 0.43
N ARG A 11 -14.52 -5.11 -0.39
CA ARG A 11 -15.18 -3.90 -0.91
C ARG A 11 -15.63 -2.98 0.22
N ARG A 12 -16.31 -3.52 1.24
CA ARG A 12 -16.76 -2.72 2.39
C ARG A 12 -15.58 -2.18 3.20
N LEU A 13 -14.48 -2.92 3.27
CA LEU A 13 -13.27 -2.50 3.96
C LEU A 13 -12.58 -1.31 3.27
N ILE A 14 -12.55 -1.27 1.93
CA ILE A 14 -11.76 -0.28 1.19
C ILE A 14 -12.54 0.97 0.76
N VAL A 15 -13.88 0.93 0.66
CA VAL A 15 -14.66 2.06 0.11
C VAL A 15 -14.42 3.36 0.89
N VAL A 16 -14.47 3.32 2.22
CA VAL A 16 -14.25 4.51 3.04
C VAL A 16 -12.81 5.04 2.89
N PRO A 17 -11.75 4.21 3.04
CA PRO A 17 -10.38 4.62 2.73
C PRO A 17 -10.21 5.18 1.32
N ALA A 18 -10.83 4.59 0.30
CA ALA A 18 -10.73 5.06 -1.09
C ALA A 18 -11.36 6.45 -1.26
N VAL A 19 -12.51 6.71 -0.65
CA VAL A 19 -13.17 8.04 -0.67
C VAL A 19 -12.30 9.07 0.05
N ILE A 20 -11.75 8.75 1.22
CA ILE A 20 -10.85 9.65 1.96
C ILE A 20 -9.61 9.98 1.12
N THR A 21 -9.00 8.97 0.49
CA THR A 21 -7.82 9.15 -0.36
C THR A 21 -8.11 10.01 -1.58
N PHE A 22 -9.27 9.82 -2.20
CA PHE A 22 -9.71 10.67 -3.30
C PHE A 22 -9.93 12.13 -2.84
N ALA A 23 -10.58 12.32 -1.70
CA ALA A 23 -10.78 13.66 -1.12
C ALA A 23 -9.46 14.36 -0.81
N VAL A 24 -8.48 13.66 -0.23
CA VAL A 24 -7.14 14.21 0.03
C VAL A 24 -6.40 14.54 -1.27
N THR A 25 -6.58 13.73 -2.32
CA THR A 25 -6.01 14.01 -3.65
C THR A 25 -6.59 15.30 -4.22
N LEU A 26 -7.92 15.49 -4.16
CA LEU A 26 -8.57 16.71 -4.64
C LEU A 26 -8.21 17.92 -3.80
N LEU A 27 -8.15 17.77 -2.46
CA LEU A 27 -7.72 18.84 -1.57
C LEU A 27 -6.30 19.31 -1.91
N ARG A 28 -5.39 18.36 -2.16
CA ARG A 28 -4.03 18.67 -2.58
C ARG A 28 -4.02 19.45 -3.89
N LEU A 29 -4.73 18.95 -4.91
CA LEU A 29 -4.85 19.61 -6.21
C LEU A 29 -5.36 21.06 -6.07
N VAL A 30 -6.47 21.25 -5.36
CA VAL A 30 -7.07 22.58 -5.14
C VAL A 30 -6.08 23.50 -4.44
N GLY A 31 -5.39 23.02 -3.42
CA GLY A 31 -4.39 23.84 -2.71
C GLY A 31 -3.22 24.26 -3.60
N GLU A 32 -2.75 23.39 -4.51
CA GLU A 32 -1.70 23.75 -5.46
C GLU A 32 -2.17 24.77 -6.50
N LEU A 33 -3.39 24.59 -7.04
CA LEU A 33 -4.02 25.50 -8.00
C LEU A 33 -4.30 26.88 -7.39
N GLN A 34 -4.71 26.92 -6.13
CA GLN A 34 -4.96 28.18 -5.40
C GLN A 34 -3.70 28.76 -4.74
N HIS A 35 -2.53 28.15 -4.97
CA HIS A 35 -1.25 28.58 -4.41
C HIS A 35 -1.28 28.75 -2.89
N TRP A 36 -1.95 27.83 -2.20
CA TRP A 36 -1.89 27.73 -0.74
C TRP A 36 -0.45 27.46 -0.28
N SER A 37 -0.23 27.52 1.04
CA SER A 37 1.11 27.43 1.63
C SER A 37 1.93 26.27 1.05
N PRO A 38 3.12 26.55 0.46
CA PRO A 38 3.99 25.52 -0.14
C PRO A 38 4.43 24.44 0.85
N ARG A 39 4.41 24.72 2.15
CA ARG A 39 4.68 23.73 3.21
C ARG A 39 3.66 22.58 3.21
N PHE A 40 2.40 22.89 2.89
CA PHE A 40 1.32 21.91 2.87
C PHE A 40 1.04 21.40 1.45
N PHE A 41 1.17 22.28 0.45
CA PHE A 41 0.81 22.06 -0.95
C PHE A 41 2.00 22.35 -1.89
N SER A 42 3.13 21.68 -1.65
CA SER A 42 4.33 21.85 -2.47
C SER A 42 4.09 21.39 -3.91
N ARG A 43 4.49 22.23 -4.85
CA ARG A 43 4.45 21.98 -6.30
C ARG A 43 5.75 21.34 -6.82
N GLU A 44 6.71 21.04 -5.96
CA GLU A 44 8.03 20.51 -6.35
C GLU A 44 7.95 19.07 -6.92
N PRO A 45 8.90 18.69 -7.80
CA PRO A 45 8.98 17.33 -8.34
C PRO A 45 8.99 16.25 -7.25
N GLY A 46 8.30 15.15 -7.51
CA GLY A 46 8.23 14.01 -6.59
C GLY A 46 7.35 14.23 -5.36
N GLY A 47 6.86 15.46 -5.11
CA GLY A 47 5.84 15.74 -4.10
C GLY A 47 6.23 15.46 -2.65
N ALA A 48 7.50 15.14 -2.37
CA ALA A 48 8.02 14.75 -1.06
C ALA A 48 7.97 15.88 -0.02
N GLY A 49 7.90 17.14 -0.47
CA GLY A 49 7.75 18.31 0.40
C GLY A 49 6.31 18.62 0.83
N ALA A 50 5.30 17.94 0.27
CA ALA A 50 3.89 18.22 0.61
C ALA A 50 3.44 17.37 1.82
N ILE A 51 3.10 18.03 2.93
CA ILE A 51 2.48 17.38 4.10
C ILE A 51 1.10 16.83 3.73
N ILE A 52 0.34 17.54 2.88
CA ILE A 52 -0.97 17.06 2.42
C ILE A 52 -0.75 16.16 1.20
N GLY A 53 -0.60 14.87 1.46
CA GLY A 53 -0.38 13.86 0.44
C GLY A 53 -0.90 12.49 0.86
N ILE A 54 -1.40 11.73 -0.10
CA ILE A 54 -1.96 10.39 0.15
C ILE A 54 -0.91 9.37 0.59
N VAL A 55 0.39 9.68 0.44
CA VAL A 55 1.50 8.84 0.91
C VAL A 55 1.41 8.58 2.41
N TRP A 56 0.96 9.56 3.19
CA TRP A 56 0.83 9.46 4.65
C TRP A 56 -0.37 8.61 5.09
N LEU A 57 -1.35 8.39 4.21
CA LEU A 57 -2.49 7.52 4.49
C LEU A 57 -2.13 6.04 4.45
N VAL A 58 -1.04 5.67 3.77
CA VAL A 58 -0.60 4.27 3.63
C VAL A 58 -0.34 3.60 4.98
N PRO A 59 0.50 4.13 5.90
CA PRO A 59 0.72 3.50 7.19
C PRO A 59 -0.56 3.44 8.06
N ILE A 60 -1.41 4.47 7.98
CA ILE A 60 -2.67 4.55 8.73
C ILE A 60 -3.65 3.47 8.25
N PHE A 61 -3.85 3.38 6.94
CA PHE A 61 -4.77 2.40 6.38
C PHE A 61 -4.20 0.97 6.40
N GLY A 62 -2.89 0.79 6.31
CA GLY A 62 -2.25 -0.51 6.56
C GLY A 62 -2.57 -1.04 7.96
N ALA A 63 -2.42 -0.20 9.00
CA ALA A 63 -2.81 -0.52 10.37
C ALA A 63 -4.30 -0.86 10.52
N TYR A 64 -5.16 -0.06 9.88
CA TYR A 64 -6.61 -0.28 9.85
C TYR A 64 -6.98 -1.61 9.18
N PHE A 65 -6.46 -1.88 7.97
CA PHE A 65 -6.73 -3.10 7.22
C PHE A 65 -6.24 -4.34 7.95
N ALA A 66 -5.01 -4.31 8.46
CA ALA A 66 -4.44 -5.41 9.24
C ALA A 66 -5.28 -5.72 10.49
N THR A 67 -5.73 -4.70 11.20
CA THR A 67 -6.57 -4.88 12.39
C THR A 67 -7.92 -5.50 12.03
N ARG A 68 -8.59 -5.00 10.98
CA ARG A 68 -9.88 -5.54 10.54
C ARG A 68 -9.77 -6.97 10.02
N LEU A 69 -8.71 -7.28 9.27
CA LEU A 69 -8.42 -8.64 8.79
C LEU A 69 -8.14 -9.60 9.95
N ASN A 70 -7.29 -9.20 10.90
CA ASN A 70 -6.95 -10.02 12.05
C ASN A 70 -8.17 -10.30 12.93
N GLN A 71 -9.04 -9.30 13.15
CA GLN A 71 -10.30 -9.47 13.88
C GLN A 71 -11.28 -10.41 13.18
N ALA A 72 -11.27 -10.44 11.84
CA ALA A 72 -12.06 -11.33 11.02
C ALA A 72 -11.45 -12.74 10.85
N GLY A 73 -10.33 -13.04 11.51
CA GLY A 73 -9.67 -14.35 11.42
C GLY A 73 -8.74 -14.52 10.21
N HIS A 74 -8.50 -13.46 9.43
CA HIS A 74 -7.61 -13.42 8.27
C HIS A 74 -6.22 -12.85 8.62
N GLY A 75 -5.76 -13.08 9.85
CA GLY A 75 -4.42 -12.67 10.33
C GLY A 75 -3.28 -13.44 9.63
N PRO A 76 -2.03 -12.99 9.76
CA PRO A 76 -0.90 -13.70 9.19
C PRO A 76 -0.64 -15.01 9.96
N THR A 77 -0.12 -16.02 9.27
CA THR A 77 0.31 -17.29 9.89
C THR A 77 1.38 -17.08 10.96
N SER A 78 2.27 -16.11 10.75
CA SER A 78 3.24 -15.63 11.74
C SER A 78 3.44 -14.13 11.59
N ARG A 79 3.24 -13.39 12.70
CA ARG A 79 3.49 -11.94 12.77
C ARG A 79 4.94 -11.60 12.44
N ALA A 80 5.89 -12.40 12.97
CA ALA A 80 7.31 -12.20 12.72
C ALA A 80 7.68 -12.41 11.24
N ARG A 81 7.09 -13.41 10.58
CA ARG A 81 7.28 -13.60 9.13
C ARG A 81 6.70 -12.43 8.34
N ALA A 82 5.49 -11.98 8.65
CA ALA A 82 4.88 -10.85 7.96
C ALA A 82 5.76 -9.58 8.05
N ILE A 83 6.28 -9.27 9.24
CA ILE A 83 7.24 -8.17 9.44
C ILE A 83 8.53 -8.41 8.64
N GLY A 84 9.12 -9.60 8.74
CA GLY A 84 10.37 -9.95 8.06
C GLY A 84 10.28 -9.82 6.53
N PHE A 85 9.17 -10.27 5.93
CA PHE A 85 8.93 -10.11 4.49
C PHE A 85 8.73 -8.65 4.09
N ALA A 86 8.00 -7.85 4.88
CA ALA A 86 7.85 -6.43 4.62
C ALA A 86 9.18 -5.68 4.71
N LEU A 87 10.02 -5.99 5.72
CA LEU A 87 11.37 -5.42 5.86
C LEU A 87 12.30 -5.87 4.72
N ALA A 88 12.24 -7.14 4.30
CA ALA A 88 13.03 -7.63 3.18
C ALA A 88 12.66 -6.93 1.87
N ALA A 89 11.36 -6.75 1.60
CA ALA A 89 10.89 -6.01 0.44
C ALA A 89 11.37 -4.55 0.45
N LEU A 90 11.29 -3.89 1.62
CA LEU A 90 11.80 -2.53 1.79
C LEU A 90 13.31 -2.45 1.54
N ALA A 91 14.08 -3.41 2.07
CA ALA A 91 15.52 -3.49 1.87
C ALA A 91 15.90 -3.69 0.39
N VAL A 92 15.19 -4.56 -0.33
CA VAL A 92 15.38 -4.75 -1.77
C VAL A 92 15.17 -3.44 -2.52
N GLU A 93 14.12 -2.68 -2.19
CA GLU A 93 13.83 -1.41 -2.83
C GLU A 93 14.93 -0.37 -2.60
N PHE A 94 15.37 -0.22 -1.35
CA PHE A 94 16.45 0.72 -1.01
C PHE A 94 17.77 0.34 -1.67
N VAL A 95 18.17 -0.93 -1.60
CA VAL A 95 19.46 -1.39 -2.15
C VAL A 95 19.50 -1.19 -3.67
N LEU A 96 18.43 -1.54 -4.37
CA LEU A 96 18.41 -1.48 -5.83
C LEU A 96 18.31 -0.04 -6.34
N VAL A 97 17.47 0.81 -5.71
CA VAL A 97 17.40 2.23 -6.05
C VAL A 97 18.75 2.91 -5.75
N PHE A 98 19.35 2.66 -4.59
CA PHE A 98 20.68 3.18 -4.24
C PHE A 98 21.75 2.76 -5.24
N THR A 99 21.72 1.49 -5.69
CA THR A 99 22.65 0.98 -6.70
C THR A 99 22.49 1.72 -8.03
N MET A 100 21.25 1.95 -8.50
CA MET A 100 21.00 2.70 -9.75
C MET A 100 21.54 4.14 -9.66
N PHE A 101 21.36 4.80 -8.52
CA PHE A 101 21.94 6.12 -8.26
C PHE A 101 23.47 6.09 -8.27
N LYS A 102 24.09 5.11 -7.61
CA LYS A 102 25.56 4.95 -7.60
C LYS A 102 26.14 4.69 -8.98
N LEU A 103 25.43 3.95 -9.83
CA LEU A 103 25.83 3.69 -11.21
C LEU A 103 25.54 4.87 -12.16
N SER A 104 24.94 5.96 -11.67
CA SER A 104 24.62 7.16 -12.46
C SER A 104 23.84 6.84 -13.74
N LEU A 105 22.89 5.89 -13.66
CA LEU A 105 22.10 5.50 -14.82
C LEU A 105 21.26 6.67 -15.36
N PRO A 106 20.98 6.72 -16.68
CA PRO A 106 20.08 7.72 -17.24
C PRO A 106 18.73 7.73 -16.52
N ILE A 107 18.17 8.91 -16.27
CA ILE A 107 16.99 9.06 -15.40
C ILE A 107 15.77 8.23 -15.84
N VAL A 108 15.54 8.10 -17.14
CA VAL A 108 14.47 7.26 -17.69
C VAL A 108 14.73 5.78 -17.41
N ALA A 109 15.98 5.32 -17.54
CA ALA A 109 16.36 3.96 -17.21
C ALA A 109 16.18 3.68 -15.70
N THR A 110 16.59 4.61 -14.84
CA THR A 110 16.36 4.54 -13.39
C THR A 110 14.87 4.42 -13.06
N ILE A 111 14.01 5.22 -13.68
CA ILE A 111 12.54 5.13 -13.49
C ILE A 111 12.03 3.75 -13.92
N VAL A 112 12.36 3.29 -15.14
CA VAL A 112 11.87 2.00 -15.65
C VAL A 112 12.34 0.85 -14.77
N LEU A 113 13.64 0.81 -14.43
CA LEU A 113 14.20 -0.25 -13.60
C LEU A 113 13.65 -0.23 -12.17
N SER A 114 13.46 0.95 -11.57
CA SER A 114 12.84 1.06 -10.25
C SER A 114 11.43 0.46 -10.24
N ASN A 115 10.63 0.75 -11.26
CA ASN A 115 9.28 0.21 -11.40
C ASN A 115 9.26 -1.32 -11.61
N LEU A 116 10.23 -1.88 -12.33
CA LEU A 116 10.37 -3.34 -12.47
C LEU A 116 10.73 -3.99 -11.13
N VAL A 117 11.66 -3.39 -10.39
CA VAL A 117 12.07 -3.82 -9.06
C VAL A 117 10.90 -3.73 -8.07
N SER A 118 10.06 -2.72 -8.17
CA SER A 118 8.86 -2.58 -7.34
C SER A 118 7.90 -3.76 -7.46
N PHE A 119 7.77 -4.39 -8.63
CA PHE A 119 6.95 -5.61 -8.76
C PHE A 119 7.55 -6.79 -7.98
N LEU A 120 8.88 -6.93 -7.97
CA LEU A 120 9.57 -7.93 -7.17
C LEU A 120 9.32 -7.68 -5.67
N SER A 121 9.54 -6.45 -5.20
CA SER A 121 9.36 -6.08 -3.80
C SER A 121 7.90 -6.22 -3.35
N LEU A 122 6.93 -5.86 -4.19
CA LEU A 122 5.51 -6.16 -3.97
C LEU A 122 5.30 -7.66 -3.75
N GLY A 123 5.85 -8.49 -4.63
CA GLY A 123 5.75 -9.95 -4.52
C GLY A 123 6.42 -10.53 -3.28
N ILE A 124 7.46 -9.89 -2.75
CA ILE A 124 8.10 -10.28 -1.47
C ILE A 124 7.18 -9.93 -0.31
N ALA A 125 6.70 -8.68 -0.22
CA ALA A 125 5.82 -8.24 0.87
C ALA A 125 4.50 -9.03 0.89
N TYR A 126 3.89 -9.25 -0.28
CA TYR A 126 2.65 -10.02 -0.43
C TYR A 126 2.76 -11.44 0.14
N ARG A 127 3.92 -12.10 0.02
CA ARG A 127 4.15 -13.44 0.58
C ARG A 127 4.16 -13.46 2.11
N GLY A 128 4.45 -12.33 2.76
CA GLY A 128 4.43 -12.21 4.22
C GLY A 128 3.02 -12.30 4.81
N TRP A 129 2.04 -11.70 4.14
CA TRP A 129 0.63 -11.76 4.51
C TRP A 129 -0.27 -11.55 3.28
N PRO A 130 -0.65 -12.64 2.58
CA PRO A 130 -1.38 -12.55 1.32
C PRO A 130 -2.71 -11.80 1.40
N GLU A 131 -3.48 -11.97 2.47
CA GLU A 131 -4.77 -11.30 2.62
C GLU A 131 -4.64 -9.78 2.79
N LEU A 132 -3.64 -9.32 3.55
CA LEU A 132 -3.35 -7.88 3.64
C LEU A 132 -2.81 -7.35 2.31
N GLY A 133 -1.90 -8.09 1.67
CA GLY A 133 -1.40 -7.74 0.34
C GLY A 133 -2.49 -7.59 -0.72
N LYS A 134 -3.50 -8.48 -0.73
CA LYS A 134 -4.68 -8.34 -1.63
C LYS A 134 -5.44 -7.05 -1.39
N VAL A 135 -5.75 -6.75 -0.12
CA VAL A 135 -6.46 -5.52 0.25
C VAL A 135 -5.66 -4.29 -0.15
N GLU A 136 -4.35 -4.28 0.10
CA GLU A 136 -3.46 -3.17 -0.23
C GLU A 136 -3.26 -2.97 -1.72
N VAL A 137 -3.21 -4.04 -2.53
CA VAL A 137 -3.18 -3.94 -3.99
C VAL A 137 -4.48 -3.34 -4.51
N ILE A 138 -5.64 -3.84 -4.07
CA ILE A 138 -6.94 -3.33 -4.52
C ILE A 138 -7.12 -1.87 -4.09
N TYR A 139 -6.85 -1.57 -2.82
CA TYR A 139 -6.87 -0.20 -2.31
C TYR A 139 -5.88 0.70 -3.09
N GLY A 140 -4.66 0.22 -3.32
CA GLY A 140 -3.66 0.88 -4.14
C GLY A 140 -4.21 1.23 -5.53
N LEU A 141 -4.80 0.27 -6.25
CA LEU A 141 -5.43 0.54 -7.54
C LEU A 141 -6.51 1.63 -7.46
N THR A 142 -7.39 1.57 -6.45
CA THR A 142 -8.44 2.59 -6.26
C THR A 142 -7.88 3.98 -5.96
N ALA A 143 -6.73 4.07 -5.29
CA ALA A 143 -6.05 5.33 -5.01
C ALA A 143 -5.28 5.86 -6.23
N ARG A 144 -4.66 4.98 -7.00
CA ARG A 144 -3.64 5.33 -8.01
C ARG A 144 -4.22 5.57 -9.40
N ILE A 145 -5.29 4.88 -9.78
CA ILE A 145 -5.96 5.11 -11.07
C ILE A 145 -6.45 6.57 -11.16
N PRO A 146 -7.18 7.13 -10.17
CA PRO A 146 -7.58 8.54 -10.20
C PRO A 146 -6.39 9.49 -10.29
N VAL A 147 -5.29 9.22 -9.58
CA VAL A 147 -4.08 10.06 -9.63
C VAL A 147 -3.43 10.01 -11.02
N ALA A 148 -3.30 8.84 -11.63
CA ALA A 148 -2.73 8.72 -12.98
C ALA A 148 -3.58 9.46 -14.03
N LEU A 149 -4.91 9.39 -13.92
CA LEU A 149 -5.82 10.14 -14.79
C LEU A 149 -5.71 11.65 -14.55
N LEU A 150 -5.66 12.06 -13.27
CA LEU A 150 -5.44 13.46 -12.90
C LEU A 150 -4.13 14.01 -13.48
N MET A 151 -3.05 13.22 -13.43
CA MET A 151 -1.77 13.59 -14.02
C MET A 151 -1.87 13.81 -15.53
N PHE A 152 -2.64 12.98 -16.25
CA PHE A 152 -2.85 13.18 -17.68
C PHE A 152 -3.54 14.53 -17.97
N VAL A 153 -4.58 14.85 -17.20
CA VAL A 153 -5.34 16.11 -17.34
C VAL A 153 -4.48 17.32 -16.95
N ALA A 154 -3.72 17.23 -15.87
CA ALA A 154 -2.84 18.31 -15.44
C ALA A 154 -1.77 18.61 -16.50
N MET A 155 -1.16 17.58 -17.09
CA MET A 155 -0.17 17.73 -18.16
C MET A 155 -0.75 18.26 -19.46
N SER A 156 -1.99 17.89 -19.82
CA SER A 156 -2.62 18.40 -21.04
C SER A 156 -3.06 19.86 -20.87
N ALA A 157 -3.48 20.24 -19.67
CA ALA A 157 -3.95 21.59 -19.35
C ALA A 157 -2.85 22.55 -18.88
N ASN A 158 -1.63 22.06 -18.65
CA ASN A 158 -0.49 22.83 -18.14
C ASN A 158 -0.81 23.62 -16.86
N TRP A 159 -1.37 22.93 -15.86
CA TRP A 159 -1.82 23.57 -14.61
C TRP A 159 -0.68 24.11 -13.73
N GLY A 160 0.59 23.78 -14.02
CA GLY A 160 1.73 24.19 -13.20
C GLY A 160 1.76 23.54 -11.82
N THR A 161 1.22 22.32 -11.71
CA THR A 161 1.15 21.52 -10.48
C THR A 161 2.27 20.48 -10.41
N HIS A 162 2.50 19.89 -9.24
CA HIS A 162 3.53 18.84 -9.12
C HIS A 162 3.21 17.61 -10.00
N TYR A 163 1.94 17.41 -10.37
CA TYR A 163 1.47 16.31 -11.22
C TYR A 163 2.10 16.31 -12.62
N GLU A 164 2.75 17.40 -13.01
CA GLU A 164 3.34 17.59 -14.33
C GLU A 164 4.86 17.44 -14.31
N LEU A 165 5.48 17.36 -13.14
CA LEU A 165 6.91 17.49 -13.00
C LEU A 165 7.61 16.14 -12.94
N GLY A 166 8.53 15.93 -13.89
CA GLY A 166 9.54 14.89 -13.79
C GLY A 166 10.66 15.30 -12.82
N PRO A 167 11.52 14.37 -12.42
CA PRO A 167 12.72 14.68 -11.63
C PRO A 167 13.64 15.67 -12.39
N PRO A 168 14.58 16.34 -11.69
CA PRO A 168 15.57 17.21 -12.33
C PRO A 168 16.31 16.50 -13.47
N GLY A 169 16.49 17.21 -14.60
CA GLY A 169 17.15 16.65 -15.79
C GLY A 169 16.30 15.68 -16.62
N PHE A 170 15.01 15.56 -16.34
CA PHE A 170 14.11 14.73 -17.16
C PHE A 170 14.00 15.29 -18.60
N PRO A 171 14.15 14.43 -19.63
CA PRO A 171 14.15 14.90 -21.02
C PRO A 171 12.76 15.40 -21.45
N GLN A 172 12.75 16.26 -22.46
CA GLN A 172 11.51 16.66 -23.13
C GLN A 172 10.89 15.44 -23.84
N MET A 173 9.57 15.29 -23.70
CA MET A 173 8.81 14.18 -24.24
C MET A 173 7.44 14.67 -24.72
N SER A 174 6.82 13.93 -25.64
CA SER A 174 5.40 14.13 -25.97
C SER A 174 4.52 13.92 -24.73
N LEU A 175 3.31 14.49 -24.73
CA LEU A 175 2.34 14.36 -23.63
C LEU A 175 2.16 12.90 -23.19
N VAL A 176 1.88 12.00 -24.13
CA VAL A 176 1.61 10.59 -23.84
C VAL A 176 2.85 9.88 -23.30
N SER A 177 4.03 10.12 -23.90
CA SER A 177 5.28 9.51 -23.44
C SER A 177 5.66 9.98 -22.04
N LYS A 178 5.54 11.29 -21.77
CA LYS A 178 5.76 11.87 -20.45
C LYS A 178 4.81 11.27 -19.43
N TRP A 179 3.51 11.31 -19.71
CA TRP A 179 2.48 10.75 -18.83
C TRP A 179 2.71 9.26 -18.55
N PHE A 180 3.08 8.48 -19.56
CA PHE A 180 3.36 7.05 -19.37
C PHE A 180 4.54 6.85 -18.41
N VAL A 181 5.65 7.56 -18.62
CA VAL A 181 6.90 7.35 -17.87
C VAL A 181 6.85 7.88 -16.44
N ILE A 182 6.28 9.08 -16.21
CA ILE A 182 6.28 9.70 -14.86
C ILE A 182 4.92 9.60 -14.15
N GLY A 183 3.83 9.33 -14.88
CA GLY A 183 2.49 9.19 -14.34
C GLY A 183 2.05 7.74 -14.25
N LEU A 184 1.62 7.15 -15.36
CA LEU A 184 0.98 5.84 -15.37
C LEU A 184 1.86 4.74 -14.77
N LEU A 185 3.10 4.59 -15.28
CA LEU A 185 3.99 3.50 -14.87
C LEU A 185 4.30 3.57 -13.36
N PRO A 186 4.77 4.70 -12.78
CA PRO A 186 5.01 4.81 -11.35
C PRO A 186 3.76 4.63 -10.49
N GLN A 187 2.61 5.19 -10.91
CA GLN A 187 1.38 5.08 -10.12
C GLN A 187 0.89 3.63 -10.04
N LEU A 188 1.08 2.82 -11.08
CA LEU A 188 0.61 1.43 -11.15
C LEU A 188 1.66 0.37 -10.78
N SER A 189 2.89 0.75 -10.49
CA SER A 189 3.93 -0.18 -10.01
C SER A 189 4.56 0.32 -8.71
N LEU A 190 5.53 1.24 -8.76
CA LEU A 190 6.22 1.76 -7.58
C LEU A 190 5.29 2.16 -6.44
N TRP A 191 4.25 2.93 -6.73
CA TRP A 191 3.35 3.42 -5.70
C TRP A 191 2.39 2.36 -5.15
N ILE A 192 2.06 1.33 -5.92
CA ILE A 192 1.32 0.16 -5.42
C ILE A 192 2.23 -0.69 -4.55
N ALA A 193 3.47 -0.94 -4.98
CA ALA A 193 4.47 -1.65 -4.20
C ALA A 193 4.73 -0.92 -2.87
N PHE A 194 4.93 0.39 -2.88
CA PHE A 194 5.02 1.20 -1.67
C PHE A 194 3.81 1.01 -0.75
N THR A 195 2.60 1.03 -1.31
CA THR A 195 1.36 0.82 -0.54
C THR A 195 1.35 -0.55 0.15
N VAL A 196 1.76 -1.60 -0.55
CA VAL A 196 1.82 -2.96 -0.01
C VAL A 196 2.96 -3.10 1.02
N ILE A 197 4.17 -2.62 0.71
CA ILE A 197 5.33 -2.78 1.59
C ILE A 197 5.14 -2.03 2.90
N VAL A 198 4.82 -0.74 2.81
CA VAL A 198 4.66 0.13 4.00
C VAL A 198 3.37 -0.23 4.74
N GLY A 199 2.28 -0.46 4.01
CA GLY A 199 1.03 -0.90 4.63
C GLY A 199 1.22 -2.21 5.39
N SER A 200 1.88 -3.22 4.78
CA SER A 200 2.15 -4.50 5.42
C SER A 200 3.09 -4.38 6.62
N LEU A 201 4.09 -3.49 6.57
CA LEU A 201 4.98 -3.22 7.71
C LEU A 201 4.20 -2.64 8.89
N PHE A 202 3.49 -1.54 8.70
CA PHE A 202 2.74 -0.87 9.78
C PHE A 202 1.54 -1.70 10.26
N GLY A 203 0.88 -2.38 9.32
CA GLY A 203 -0.18 -3.34 9.61
C GLY A 203 0.29 -4.47 10.51
N SER A 204 1.42 -5.08 10.18
CA SER A 204 1.98 -6.19 10.97
C SER A 204 2.51 -5.72 12.33
N LEU A 205 3.13 -4.53 12.40
CA LEU A 205 3.58 -3.92 13.66
C LEU A 205 2.39 -3.63 14.59
N THR A 206 1.26 -3.17 14.06
CA THR A 206 0.04 -2.93 14.84
C THR A 206 -0.45 -4.19 15.56
N LEU A 207 -0.25 -5.37 14.96
CA LEU A 207 -0.64 -6.63 15.59
C LEU A 207 0.20 -6.99 16.82
N LEU A 208 1.43 -6.46 16.97
CA LEU A 208 2.26 -6.72 18.15
C LEU A 208 1.59 -6.24 19.44
N PHE A 209 0.74 -5.21 19.35
CA PHE A 209 -0.02 -4.67 20.47
C PHE A 209 -1.38 -5.35 20.69
N GLN A 210 -1.76 -6.30 19.82
CA GLN A 210 -3.03 -7.02 19.94
C GLN A 210 -2.83 -8.36 20.64
N LYS A 211 -3.64 -8.61 21.70
CA LYS A 211 -3.66 -9.91 22.40
C LYS A 211 -3.93 -11.04 21.41
N ARG A 212 -3.14 -12.10 21.51
CA ARG A 212 -3.37 -13.33 20.72
C ARG A 212 -4.68 -13.93 21.22
N ARG A 213 -5.67 -14.03 20.34
CA ARG A 213 -6.92 -14.70 20.67
C ARG A 213 -6.56 -16.19 20.81
N GLN A 214 -6.51 -16.70 22.05
CA GLN A 214 -6.48 -18.14 22.25
C GLN A 214 -7.78 -18.66 21.65
N VAL A 215 -7.68 -19.44 20.57
CA VAL A 215 -8.77 -20.32 20.20
C VAL A 215 -8.85 -21.29 21.38
N SER A 216 -9.83 -21.07 22.25
CA SER A 216 -10.18 -22.06 23.24
C SER A 216 -10.69 -23.25 22.43
N GLU A 217 -9.82 -24.25 22.22
CA GLU A 217 -10.27 -25.61 22.09
C GLU A 217 -10.96 -25.95 23.41
N SER A 218 -12.25 -25.62 23.49
CA SER A 218 -13.12 -26.16 24.51
C SER A 218 -13.17 -27.67 24.28
N ALA A 219 -12.28 -28.38 24.98
CA ALA A 219 -12.45 -29.71 25.51
C ALA A 219 -13.55 -30.56 24.84
N SER A 220 -13.24 -31.24 23.74
CA SER A 220 -13.95 -32.46 23.33
C SER A 220 -13.20 -33.73 23.78
N HIS A 221 -12.29 -33.61 24.75
CA HIS A 221 -11.59 -34.72 25.39
C HIS A 221 -12.02 -34.86 26.86
N SER A 222 -13.32 -35.08 27.12
CA SER A 222 -13.78 -35.66 28.40
C SER A 222 -15.26 -36.07 28.36
N SER A 223 -15.64 -37.09 27.56
CA SER A 223 -16.91 -37.81 27.82
C SER A 223 -17.09 -39.20 27.17
N ALA A 224 -16.13 -39.79 26.45
CA ALA A 224 -16.37 -41.10 25.81
C ALA A 224 -15.39 -42.22 26.18
N ALA A 225 -14.54 -42.02 27.20
CA ALA A 225 -13.58 -43.03 27.67
C ALA A 225 -13.75 -43.39 29.16
N ARG A 226 -14.98 -43.37 29.68
CA ARG A 226 -15.34 -44.00 30.97
C ARG A 226 -16.58 -44.84 30.77
N GLY A 227 -16.37 -46.04 30.25
CA GLY A 227 -17.42 -47.03 30.02
C GLY A 227 -16.84 -48.39 29.67
N LEU A 228 -15.72 -48.77 30.29
CA LEU A 228 -15.23 -50.15 30.29
C LEU A 228 -14.71 -50.49 31.69
N GLY A 229 -15.31 -51.53 32.28
CA GLY A 229 -14.86 -52.23 33.47
C GLY A 229 -15.94 -52.29 34.56
N ALA A 230 -16.40 -53.41 35.10
CA ALA A 230 -16.30 -54.85 34.81
C ALA A 230 -17.05 -55.61 35.94
N HIS A 231 -17.62 -56.78 35.60
CA HIS A 231 -17.92 -57.96 36.45
C HIS A 231 -19.05 -57.91 37.50
N PRO A 232 -19.65 -59.07 37.87
CA PRO A 232 -19.30 -60.47 37.56
C PRO A 232 -20.11 -61.12 36.44
#